data_AF-A0A090UY48-F1
#
_entry.id   AF-A0A090UY48-F1
#
_cell.length_a   1.000
_cell.length_b   1.000
_cell.length_c   1.000
_cell.angle_alpha   90.00
_cell.angle_beta   90.00
_cell.angle_gamma   90.00
#
_symmetry.space_group_name_H-M   'P 1'
#
loop_
_entity.id
_entity.type
_entity.pdbx_description
1 polymer ?
#
loop_
_entity_poly.entity_id
_entity_poly.type
_entity_poly.pdbx_seq_one_letter_code
_entity_poly.pdbx_strand_id
1 'polypeptide(L)'
;MIKSARNRWAIRLLNVFLFLAIFIAVGRTLGDPYYWVNDALADKLANLLYGYGKVGAEEIDDVYFYIDVVSVIAITVVLYLIVVKLIRRLRNSARQR
;
A
#
# COMPACT_ATOMS: atom_id res chain seq x y z
N MET A 1 0.01 34.83 -12.73
CA MET A 1 0.85 33.60 -12.63
C MET A 1 0.75 32.85 -11.28
N ILE A 2 0.48 33.52 -10.15
CA ILE A 2 0.47 32.93 -8.78
C ILE A 2 -0.69 31.94 -8.52
N LYS A 3 -1.88 32.15 -9.09
CA LYS A 3 -3.03 31.22 -8.96
C LYS A 3 -2.75 29.81 -9.53
N SER A 4 -1.98 29.72 -10.62
CA SER A 4 -1.65 28.44 -11.27
C SER A 4 -0.74 27.57 -10.39
N ALA A 5 0.25 28.17 -9.73
CA ALA A 5 1.15 27.45 -8.83
C ALA A 5 0.45 26.97 -7.55
N ARG A 6 -0.41 27.80 -6.94
CA ARG A 6 -1.18 27.46 -5.74
C ARG A 6 -2.10 26.25 -5.97
N ASN A 7 -2.76 26.18 -7.12
CA ASN A 7 -3.63 25.05 -7.47
C ASN A 7 -2.84 23.75 -7.68
N ARG A 8 -1.59 23.82 -8.14
CA ARG A 8 -0.74 22.63 -8.29
C ARG A 8 -0.35 22.02 -6.93
N TRP A 9 0.00 22.85 -5.95
CA TRP A 9 0.32 22.38 -4.59
C TRP A 9 -0.90 21.77 -3.89
N ALA A 10 -2.08 22.40 -4.03
CA ALA A 10 -3.32 21.83 -3.49
C ALA A 10 -3.63 20.44 -4.06
N ILE A 11 -3.45 20.23 -5.38
CA ILE A 11 -3.66 18.93 -6.01
C ILE A 11 -2.63 17.90 -5.52
N ARG A 12 -1.36 18.31 -5.33
CA ARG A 12 -0.33 17.41 -4.77
C ARG A 12 -0.67 16.98 -3.35
N LEU A 13 -1.09 17.92 -2.50
CA LEU A 13 -1.51 17.60 -1.13
C LEU A 13 -2.73 16.68 -1.13
N LEU A 14 -3.75 16.95 -1.95
CA LEU A 14 -4.91 16.07 -2.08
C LEU A 14 -4.52 14.66 -2.50
N ASN A 15 -3.57 14.52 -3.44
CA ASN A 15 -3.07 13.23 -3.86
C ASN A 15 -2.34 12.46 -2.74
N VAL A 16 -1.59 13.17 -1.89
CA VAL A 16 -0.95 12.58 -0.71
C VAL A 16 -2.00 12.12 0.30
N PHE A 17 -2.98 12.98 0.62
CA PHE A 17 -4.07 12.61 1.52
C PHE A 17 -4.89 11.42 1.00
N LEU A 18 -5.16 11.37 -0.32
CA LEU A 18 -5.82 10.24 -0.95
C LEU A 18 -5.00 8.96 -0.82
N PHE A 19 -3.69 9.03 -1.05
CA PHE A 19 -2.81 7.87 -0.88
C PHE A 19 -2.81 7.38 0.57
N LEU A 20 -2.66 8.28 1.55
CA LEU A 20 -2.70 7.95 2.97
C LEU A 20 -4.05 7.37 3.41
N ALA A 21 -5.16 7.91 2.89
CA ALA A 21 -6.49 7.38 3.18
C ALA A 21 -6.66 5.96 2.66
N ILE A 22 -6.19 5.67 1.44
CA ILE A 22 -6.18 4.31 0.88
C ILE A 22 -5.26 3.41 1.70
N PHE A 23 -4.07 3.87 2.06
CA PHE A 23 -3.11 3.12 2.88
C PHE A 23 -3.71 2.67 4.21
N ILE A 24 -4.33 3.60 4.94
CA ILE A 24 -5.01 3.31 6.20
C ILE A 24 -6.17 2.34 5.97
N ALA A 25 -6.98 2.55 4.93
CA ALA A 25 -8.10 1.66 4.63
C ALA A 25 -7.64 0.23 4.30
N VAL A 26 -6.59 0.08 3.49
CA VAL A 26 -6.00 -1.22 3.12
C VAL A 26 -5.46 -1.92 4.35
N GLY A 27 -4.61 -1.26 5.15
CA GLY A 27 -4.05 -1.88 6.36
C GLY A 27 -5.13 -2.30 7.37
N ARG A 28 -6.19 -1.50 7.52
CA ARG A 28 -7.34 -1.87 8.38
C ARG A 28 -8.17 -3.01 7.81
N THR A 29 -8.19 -3.19 6.49
CA THR A 29 -9.01 -4.21 5.83
C THR A 29 -8.30 -5.56 5.73
N LEU A 30 -6.98 -5.59 5.47
CA LEU A 30 -6.21 -6.84 5.52
C LEU A 30 -6.20 -7.44 6.92
N GLY A 31 -6.11 -6.58 7.95
CA GLY A 31 -6.06 -7.03 9.33
C GLY A 31 -4.78 -7.79 9.63
N ASP A 32 -4.84 -8.63 10.66
CA ASP A 32 -3.66 -9.28 11.22
C ASP A 32 -3.08 -10.33 10.23
N PRO A 33 -1.76 -10.25 9.89
CA PRO A 33 -1.11 -11.16 8.95
C PRO A 33 -1.15 -12.63 9.34
N TYR A 34 -1.29 -12.99 10.62
CA TYR A 34 -1.40 -14.40 11.03
C TYR A 34 -2.64 -15.11 10.47
N TYR A 35 -3.64 -14.36 9.98
CA TYR A 35 -4.85 -14.96 9.40
C TYR A 35 -4.82 -15.15 7.88
N TRP A 36 -3.87 -14.52 7.18
CA TRP A 36 -3.89 -14.51 5.71
C TRP A 36 -2.53 -14.75 5.05
N VAL A 37 -1.43 -14.59 5.79
CA VAL A 37 -0.10 -15.01 5.32
C VAL A 37 -0.03 -16.53 5.33
N ASN A 38 0.61 -17.10 4.32
CA ASN A 38 0.83 -18.54 4.27
C ASN A 38 2.05 -18.94 5.13
N ASP A 39 1.85 -19.80 6.12
CA ASP A 39 2.89 -20.23 7.05
C ASP A 39 4.12 -20.80 6.34
N ALA A 40 3.93 -21.65 5.32
CA ALA A 40 5.04 -22.24 4.58
C ALA A 40 5.84 -21.21 3.75
N LEU A 41 5.19 -20.11 3.33
CA LEU A 41 5.89 -18.97 2.72
C LEU A 41 6.68 -18.21 3.78
N ALA A 42 6.07 -17.93 4.94
CA ALA A 42 6.73 -17.24 6.05
C ALA A 42 7.97 -18.02 6.54
N ASP A 43 7.85 -19.33 6.76
CA ASP A 43 8.95 -20.19 7.16
C ASP A 43 10.11 -20.18 6.14
N LYS A 44 9.78 -20.26 4.84
CA LYS A 44 10.80 -20.19 3.78
C LYS A 44 11.50 -18.85 3.77
N LEU A 45 10.76 -17.75 3.92
CA LEU A 45 11.33 -16.41 3.95
C LEU A 45 12.17 -16.18 5.21
N ALA A 46 11.75 -16.68 6.37
CA ALA A 46 12.52 -16.59 7.60
C ALA A 46 13.84 -17.35 7.50
N ASN A 47 13.82 -18.59 7.00
CA ASN A 47 15.05 -19.36 6.77
C ASN A 47 15.94 -18.72 5.69
N LEU A 48 15.36 -18.02 4.71
CA LEU A 48 16.09 -17.26 3.70
C LEU A 48 16.78 -16.02 4.29
N LEU A 49 16.10 -15.27 5.15
CA LEU A 49 16.57 -14.00 5.71
C LEU A 49 17.55 -14.20 6.88
N TYR A 50 17.24 -15.14 7.77
CA TYR A 50 17.98 -15.35 9.02
C TYR A 50 18.88 -16.60 9.01
N GLY A 51 18.64 -17.52 8.08
CA GLY A 51 19.42 -18.76 7.90
C GLY A 51 18.80 -19.98 8.58
N TYR A 52 19.11 -21.16 8.04
CA TYR A 52 18.54 -22.43 8.51
C TYR A 52 18.94 -22.76 9.96
N GLY A 53 17.97 -23.15 10.78
CA GLY A 53 18.18 -23.48 12.20
C GLY A 53 18.41 -22.27 13.12
N LYS A 54 18.26 -21.05 12.61
CA LYS A 54 18.38 -19.79 13.38
C LYS A 54 17.05 -19.04 13.53
N VAL A 55 15.95 -19.63 13.04
CA VAL A 55 14.63 -19.02 13.08
C VAL A 55 13.94 -19.41 14.38
N GLY A 56 13.74 -18.44 15.25
CA GLY A 56 12.89 -18.52 16.43
C GLY A 56 11.54 -17.82 16.20
N ALA A 57 10.83 -17.57 17.30
CA ALA A 57 9.55 -16.87 17.24
C ALA A 57 9.70 -15.41 16.77
N GLU A 58 10.75 -14.71 17.23
CA GLU A 58 10.99 -13.31 16.86
C GLU A 58 11.22 -13.14 15.36
N GLU A 59 12.04 -14.01 14.75
CA GLU A 59 12.31 -13.95 13.31
C GLU A 59 11.08 -14.29 12.46
N ILE A 60 10.20 -15.16 12.95
CA ILE A 60 8.92 -15.44 12.30
C ILE A 60 8.03 -14.20 12.36
N ASP A 61 7.87 -13.59 13.53
CA ASP A 61 7.01 -12.42 13.70
C ASP A 61 7.48 -11.25 12.81
N ASP A 62 8.79 -11.04 12.71
CA ASP A 62 9.40 -10.09 11.77
C ASP A 62 8.96 -10.35 10.32
N VAL A 63 8.98 -11.61 9.88
CA VAL A 63 8.59 -11.97 8.51
C VAL A 63 7.11 -11.74 8.25
N TYR A 64 6.23 -12.08 9.19
CA TYR A 64 4.80 -11.76 9.07
C TYR A 64 4.58 -10.25 8.96
N PHE A 65 5.28 -9.47 9.77
CA PHE A 65 5.25 -8.00 9.70
C PHE A 65 5.77 -7.47 8.36
N TYR A 66 6.88 -8.01 7.84
CA TYR A 66 7.40 -7.58 6.53
C TYR A 66 6.45 -7.90 5.39
N ILE A 67 5.83 -9.09 5.40
CA ILE A 67 4.84 -9.47 4.39
C ILE A 67 3.62 -8.55 4.47
N ASP A 68 3.14 -8.23 5.67
CA ASP A 68 2.05 -7.28 5.87
C ASP A 68 2.38 -5.91 5.27
N VAL A 69 3.48 -5.29 5.70
CA VAL A 69 3.89 -3.96 5.24
C VAL A 69 4.05 -3.91 3.72
N VAL A 70 4.72 -4.90 3.12
CA VAL A 70 4.92 -4.97 1.68
C VAL A 70 3.59 -5.13 0.94
N SER A 71 2.69 -5.98 1.45
CA SER A 71 1.38 -6.22 0.86
C SER A 71 0.51 -4.97 0.92
N VAL A 72 0.44 -4.30 2.07
CA VAL A 72 -0.31 -3.06 2.26
C VAL A 72 0.21 -1.97 1.32
N ILE A 73 1.53 -1.79 1.21
CA ILE A 73 2.12 -0.81 0.28
C ILE A 73 1.77 -1.15 -1.17
N ALA A 74 1.96 -2.41 -1.58
CA ALA A 74 1.71 -2.84 -2.96
C ALA A 74 0.25 -2.63 -3.37
N ILE A 75 -0.69 -3.09 -2.53
CA ILE A 75 -2.13 -2.93 -2.77
C ILE A 75 -2.51 -1.45 -2.80
N THR A 76 -1.98 -0.65 -1.87
CA THR A 76 -2.22 0.80 -1.82
C THR A 76 -1.79 1.48 -3.12
N VAL A 77 -0.60 1.17 -3.63
CA VAL A 77 -0.09 1.73 -4.89
C VAL A 77 -1.01 1.38 -6.05
N VAL A 78 -1.41 0.11 -6.18
CA VAL A 78 -2.30 -0.34 -7.25
C VAL A 78 -3.65 0.38 -7.18
N LEU A 79 -4.29 0.41 -6.01
CA LEU A 79 -5.58 1.07 -5.80
C LEU A 79 -5.48 2.58 -6.06
N TYR A 80 -4.45 3.24 -5.56
CA TYR A 80 -4.20 4.66 -5.81
C TYR A 80 -4.11 4.98 -7.30
N LEU A 81 -3.34 4.20 -8.06
CA LEU A 81 -3.21 4.38 -9.52
C LEU A 81 -4.55 4.19 -10.22
N ILE A 82 -5.34 3.19 -9.83
CA ILE A 82 -6.69 2.95 -10.37
C ILE A 82 -7.59 4.15 -10.10
N VAL A 83 -7.68 4.60 -8.83
CA VAL A 83 -8.54 5.72 -8.42
C VAL A 83 -8.16 7.00 -9.18
N VAL A 84 -6.87 7.34 -9.24
CA VAL A 84 -6.40 8.53 -9.96
C VAL A 84 -6.71 8.44 -11.46
N LYS A 85 -6.55 7.25 -12.07
CA LYS A 85 -6.90 7.03 -13.48
C LYS A 85 -8.40 7.21 -13.73
N LEU A 86 -9.25 6.71 -12.85
CA LEU A 86 -10.70 6.88 -12.92
C LEU A 86 -11.11 8.35 -12.78
N ILE A 87 -10.57 9.07 -11.80
CA ILE A 87 -10.82 10.52 -11.62
C ILE A 87 -10.45 11.30 -12.89
N ARG A 88 -9.28 11.01 -13.49
CA ARG A 88 -8.86 11.66 -14.75
C ARG A 88 -9.82 11.35 -15.89
N ARG A 89 -10.27 10.10 -16.03
CA ARG A 89 -11.22 9.69 -17.07
C ARG A 89 -12.55 10.43 -16.93
N LEU A 90 -13.12 10.46 -15.71
CA LEU A 90 -14.38 11.15 -15.42
C LEU A 90 -14.30 12.65 -15.73
N ARG A 91 -13.20 13.31 -15.32
CA ARG A 91 -12.96 14.72 -15.63
C ARG A 91 -12.88 15.00 -17.13
N ASN A 92 -12.25 14.12 -17.90
CA ASN A 92 -12.12 14.30 -19.34
C ASN A 92 -13.47 14.10 -20.04
N SER A 93 -14.24 13.10 -19.64
CA SER A 93 -15.59 12.87 -20.17
C SER A 93 -16.56 14.02 -19.86
N ALA A 94 -16.45 14.62 -18.68
CA ALA A 94 -17.27 15.78 -18.30
C ALA A 94 -16.93 17.06 -19.08
N ARG A 95 -15.73 17.17 -19.68
CA ARG A 95 -15.33 18.32 -20.50
C ARG A 95 -15.76 18.23 -21.97
N GLN A 96 -16.16 17.04 -22.42
CA GLN A 96 -16.60 16.78 -23.80
C GLN A 96 -18.13 16.87 -23.96
N ARG A 97 -18.86 17.08 -22.86
CA ARG A 97 -20.29 17.40 -22.83
C ARG A 97 -20.45 18.89 -22.60
#